data_AF-A0A7J0FDH5-F1
#
_entry.id   AF-A0A7J0FDH5-F1
#
_cell.length_a   1.000
_cell.length_b   1.000
_cell.length_c   1.000
_cell.angle_alpha   90.00
_cell.angle_beta   90.00
_cell.angle_gamma   90.00
#
_symmetry.space_group_name_H-M   'P 1'
#
loop_
_entity.id
_entity.type
_entity.pdbx_description
1 polymer ?
#
loop_
_entity_poly.entity_id
_entity_poly.type
_entity_poly.pdbx_seq_one_letter_code
_entity_poly.pdbx_strand_id
1 'polypeptide(L)'
;MVMMESQAPSDETENVSQASSLSLPSLNNPTFLNSSPSLSIASTRSPELLRVDAERIQRHMQEVAVGNYRAFISAADALLAIREEVSSIDKHLESLTSEIPKLTSVCTEFIESTEQILEKRKMNQTLLANHSTLLDLLEIPQLMDTCVRNGNYDEALDLEAFVCKLSTMHPKLPVIQALAAELPECLRIIGYLRRIGVFSEYEMRLQFLRCREAWLTGILDDLDQRNAYDYLKGMVNCQRMHLFDVVNQYRAIFADDTSGSEENYDGGLLFSWAMHQITSHLRILKICLRLRKLVDTNTEKTLIVQHLESNESMTTFSSFVLDSIVPWGLVGVGLDFRGLLPSLFEE
;
A
#
# COMPACT_ATOMS: atom_id res chain seq x y z
N MET A 1 -23.39 29.70 -4.45
CA MET A 1 -24.28 30.76 -3.97
C MET A 1 -23.37 31.92 -3.59
N VAL A 2 -22.94 32.76 -4.53
CA VAL A 2 -23.74 33.82 -5.18
C VAL A 2 -23.52 33.80 -6.70
N MET A 3 -24.62 33.99 -7.43
CA MET A 3 -24.66 34.14 -8.89
C MET A 3 -24.42 35.60 -9.28
N MET A 4 -23.68 35.82 -10.35
CA MET A 4 -23.81 36.99 -11.21
C MET A 4 -23.52 36.54 -12.65
N GLU A 5 -24.60 36.38 -13.42
CA GLU A 5 -24.63 36.45 -14.90
C GLU A 5 -24.13 37.85 -15.33
N SER A 6 -23.69 38.19 -16.54
CA SER A 6 -23.95 37.76 -17.91
C SER A 6 -22.92 38.53 -18.78
N GLN A 7 -22.40 37.93 -19.87
CA GLN A 7 -22.56 38.41 -21.25
C GLN A 7 -21.53 37.69 -22.15
N ALA A 8 -22.03 36.96 -23.15
CA ALA A 8 -21.26 36.36 -24.23
C ALA A 8 -20.64 37.44 -25.16
N PRO A 9 -19.52 37.15 -25.86
CA PRO A 9 -18.87 38.09 -26.74
C PRO A 9 -19.62 38.17 -28.06
N SER A 10 -19.95 39.40 -28.49
CA SER A 10 -20.45 39.70 -29.81
C SER A 10 -19.30 39.74 -30.82
N ASP A 11 -19.51 39.04 -31.93
CA ASP A 11 -18.76 39.11 -33.18
C ASP A 11 -18.42 40.55 -33.58
N GLU A 12 -17.12 40.83 -33.74
CA GLU A 12 -16.61 41.79 -34.73
C GLU A 12 -15.38 41.15 -35.39
N THR A 13 -15.65 40.22 -36.31
CA THR A 13 -14.78 39.97 -37.44
C THR A 13 -14.92 41.12 -38.42
N GLU A 14 -13.90 41.95 -38.60
CA GLU A 14 -13.48 42.47 -39.91
C GLU A 14 -12.27 43.42 -39.80
N ASN A 15 -11.33 43.24 -40.73
CA ASN A 15 -10.23 44.14 -41.11
C ASN A 15 -9.00 44.28 -40.18
N VAL A 16 -8.21 43.21 -40.12
CA VAL A 16 -6.75 43.32 -39.95
C VAL A 16 -6.08 42.77 -41.22
N SER A 17 -6.10 43.55 -42.29
CA SER A 17 -5.37 43.25 -43.54
C SER A 17 -4.76 44.49 -44.19
N GLN A 18 -4.70 45.63 -43.49
CA GLN A 18 -4.16 46.87 -44.03
C GLN A 18 -3.09 47.46 -43.11
N ALA A 19 -1.96 46.76 -42.99
CA ALA A 19 -0.75 47.33 -42.41
C ALA A 19 0.49 46.74 -43.09
N SER A 20 0.49 46.67 -44.42
CA SER A 20 1.64 46.22 -45.19
C SER A 20 1.74 46.99 -46.50
N SER A 21 2.10 48.27 -46.41
CA SER A 21 2.80 49.01 -47.48
C SER A 21 3.13 50.42 -47.01
N LEU A 22 4.24 50.62 -46.30
CA LEU A 22 4.95 51.91 -46.38
C LEU A 22 5.65 51.96 -47.74
N SER A 23 4.90 52.31 -48.77
CA SER A 23 5.44 52.65 -50.08
C SER A 23 6.19 53.99 -49.95
N LEU A 24 7.47 54.01 -50.32
CA LEU A 24 8.18 55.26 -50.61
C LEU A 24 7.30 56.11 -51.55
N PRO A 25 7.22 57.44 -51.37
CA PRO A 25 6.38 58.28 -52.21
C PRO A 25 6.88 58.19 -53.66
N SER A 26 6.15 57.43 -54.47
CA SER A 26 6.37 57.34 -55.91
C SER A 26 5.88 58.64 -56.54
N LEU A 27 6.59 59.09 -57.57
CA LEU A 27 6.44 60.37 -58.27
C LEU A 27 5.12 60.51 -59.05
N ASN A 28 4.09 59.69 -58.78
CA ASN A 28 2.90 59.52 -59.60
C ASN A 28 1.59 59.93 -58.91
N ASN A 29 1.62 60.83 -57.93
CA ASN A 29 0.37 61.33 -57.33
C ASN A 29 -0.25 62.43 -58.22
N PRO A 30 -1.42 62.21 -58.86
CA PRO A 30 -2.04 63.17 -59.78
C PRO A 30 -2.59 64.42 -59.08
N THR A 31 -2.52 64.49 -57.76
CA THR A 31 -2.98 65.63 -56.94
C THR A 31 -2.12 66.89 -57.07
N PHE A 32 -0.85 66.78 -57.48
CA PHE A 32 0.00 67.96 -57.72
C PHE A 32 -0.23 68.66 -59.06
N LEU A 33 -0.91 68.01 -60.00
CA LEU A 33 -1.20 68.57 -61.34
C LEU A 33 -2.39 69.55 -61.35
N ASN A 34 -3.24 69.55 -60.32
CA ASN A 34 -4.46 70.37 -60.29
C ASN A 34 -4.30 71.75 -59.62
N SER A 35 -3.13 72.07 -59.05
CA SER A 35 -2.90 73.37 -58.38
C SER A 35 -2.14 74.40 -59.23
N SER A 36 -1.99 74.17 -60.53
CA SER A 36 -1.28 75.10 -61.42
C SER A 36 -2.25 75.76 -62.42
N PRO A 37 -2.62 77.04 -62.24
CA PRO A 37 -3.33 77.83 -63.26
C PRO A 37 -2.47 78.15 -64.51
N SER A 38 -1.25 77.60 -64.60
CA SER A 38 -0.23 78.03 -65.56
C SER A 38 -0.16 77.22 -66.85
N LEU A 39 -0.90 76.11 -66.98
CA LEU A 39 -0.75 75.22 -68.15
C LEU A 39 -1.25 75.85 -69.46
N SER A 40 -2.18 76.82 -69.39
CA SER A 40 -2.63 77.57 -70.59
C SER A 40 -1.63 78.61 -71.08
N ILE A 41 -0.59 78.93 -70.30
CA ILE A 41 0.48 79.90 -70.68
C ILE A 41 1.75 79.16 -71.17
N ALA A 42 1.83 77.84 -70.96
CA ALA A 42 3.03 77.07 -71.24
C ALA A 42 3.25 76.78 -72.75
N SER A 43 2.20 76.74 -73.57
CA SER A 43 2.36 76.43 -75.00
C SER A 43 2.93 77.58 -75.85
N THR A 44 3.16 78.75 -75.25
CA THR A 44 3.81 79.92 -75.88
C THR A 44 5.18 80.24 -75.28
N ARG A 45 5.65 79.47 -74.30
CA ARG A 45 6.95 79.69 -73.67
C ARG A 45 8.02 78.96 -74.47
N SER A 46 8.99 79.69 -75.00
CA SER A 46 10.03 79.20 -75.90
C SER A 46 10.69 77.91 -75.35
N PRO A 47 10.89 76.86 -76.18
CA PRO A 47 11.56 75.62 -75.73
C PRO A 47 12.97 75.88 -75.18
N GLU A 48 13.60 76.95 -75.64
CA GLU A 48 14.86 77.51 -75.14
C GLU A 48 14.77 77.95 -73.66
N LEU A 49 13.68 78.63 -73.26
CA LEU A 49 13.50 79.10 -71.88
C LEU A 49 13.22 77.95 -70.91
N LEU A 50 12.46 76.94 -71.34
CA LEU A 50 12.21 75.74 -70.53
C LEU A 50 13.47 74.89 -70.38
N ARG A 51 14.29 74.80 -71.43
CA ARG A 51 15.60 74.13 -71.37
C ARG A 51 16.55 74.87 -70.43
N VAL A 52 16.62 76.20 -70.51
CA VAL A 52 17.45 77.03 -69.62
C VAL A 52 16.97 76.96 -68.17
N ASP A 53 15.66 76.94 -67.93
CA ASP A 53 15.10 76.77 -66.58
C ASP A 53 15.34 75.35 -66.04
N ALA A 54 15.21 74.30 -66.86
CA ALA A 54 15.52 72.93 -66.47
C ALA A 54 17.01 72.75 -66.16
N GLU A 55 17.90 73.31 -66.99
CA GLU A 55 19.34 73.30 -66.74
C GLU A 55 19.71 74.12 -65.49
N ARG A 56 18.99 75.23 -65.23
CA ARG A 56 19.17 76.02 -64.01
C ARG A 56 18.74 75.25 -62.76
N ILE A 57 17.59 74.58 -62.80
CA ILE A 57 17.10 73.75 -61.70
C ILE A 57 18.02 72.55 -61.49
N GLN A 58 18.53 71.92 -62.57
CA GLN A 58 19.48 70.82 -62.48
C GLN A 58 20.82 71.28 -61.88
N ARG A 59 21.34 72.44 -62.28
CA ARG A 59 22.53 73.05 -61.67
C ARG A 59 22.30 73.39 -60.20
N HIS A 60 21.14 73.94 -59.85
CA HIS A 60 20.83 74.26 -58.47
C HIS A 60 20.64 73.00 -57.61
N MET A 61 20.00 71.96 -58.14
CA MET A 61 19.93 70.65 -57.51
C MET A 61 21.31 70.03 -57.34
N GLN A 62 22.19 70.15 -58.33
CA GLN A 62 23.57 69.68 -58.23
C GLN A 62 24.36 70.48 -57.20
N GLU A 63 24.24 71.80 -57.15
CA GLU A 63 24.88 72.64 -56.14
C GLU A 63 24.38 72.32 -54.72
N VAL A 64 23.08 72.11 -54.55
CA VAL A 64 22.49 71.73 -53.25
C VAL A 64 22.88 70.30 -52.87
N ALA A 65 22.91 69.38 -53.84
CA ALA A 65 23.35 68.00 -53.62
C ALA A 65 24.85 67.93 -53.31
N VAL A 66 25.69 68.69 -54.00
CA VAL A 66 27.15 68.77 -53.75
C VAL A 66 27.46 69.60 -52.50
N GLY A 67 26.62 70.56 -52.15
CA GLY A 67 26.76 71.32 -50.90
C GLY A 67 26.37 70.50 -49.67
N ASN A 68 25.38 69.61 -49.79
CA ASN A 68 24.82 68.85 -48.68
C ASN A 68 25.04 67.32 -48.79
N TYR A 69 25.93 66.85 -49.66
CA TYR A 69 26.17 65.41 -49.87
C TYR A 69 26.52 64.66 -48.57
N ARG A 70 27.21 65.31 -47.62
CA ARG A 70 27.49 64.73 -46.30
C ARG A 70 26.22 64.44 -45.50
N ALA A 71 25.22 65.32 -45.54
CA ALA A 71 23.95 65.10 -44.86
C ALA A 71 23.18 63.92 -45.47
N PHE A 72 23.23 63.77 -46.80
CA PHE A 72 22.62 62.62 -47.48
C PHE A 72 23.33 61.31 -47.17
N ILE A 73 24.67 61.31 -47.11
CA ILE A 73 25.45 60.13 -46.71
C ILE A 73 25.15 59.76 -45.26
N SER A 74 25.20 60.73 -44.33
CA SER A 74 24.87 60.48 -42.92
C SER A 74 23.43 60.00 -42.72
N ALA A 75 22.47 60.49 -43.50
CA ALA A 75 21.10 59.99 -43.48
C ALA A 75 20.99 58.55 -44.02
N ALA A 76 21.73 58.22 -45.08
CA ALA A 76 21.78 56.87 -45.64
C ALA A 76 22.45 55.88 -44.66
N ASP A 77 23.56 56.28 -44.03
CA ASP A 77 24.25 55.49 -43.01
C ASP A 77 23.34 55.26 -41.79
N ALA A 78 22.61 56.28 -41.35
CA ALA A 78 21.63 56.16 -40.27
C ALA A 78 20.48 55.21 -40.64
N LEU A 79 19.98 55.26 -41.88
CA LEU A 79 18.94 54.34 -42.37
C LEU A 79 19.44 52.89 -42.44
N LEU A 80 20.70 52.68 -42.85
CA LEU A 80 21.31 51.34 -42.85
C LEU A 80 21.47 50.81 -41.43
N ALA A 81 21.95 51.63 -40.49
CA ALA A 81 22.06 51.27 -39.08
C ALA A 81 20.69 50.91 -38.48
N ILE A 82 19.65 51.72 -38.74
CA ILE A 82 18.28 51.42 -38.29
C ILE A 82 17.78 50.10 -38.89
N ARG A 83 18.08 49.82 -40.16
CA ARG A 83 17.67 48.57 -40.81
C ARG A 83 18.34 47.35 -40.17
N GLU A 84 19.61 47.46 -39.79
CA GLU A 84 20.33 46.40 -39.08
C GLU A 84 19.75 46.18 -37.67
N GLU A 85 19.49 47.25 -36.92
CA GLU A 85 18.86 47.17 -35.59
C GLU A 85 17.45 46.56 -35.66
N VAL A 86 16.63 46.94 -36.65
CA VAL A 86 15.30 46.35 -36.85
C VAL A 86 15.41 44.85 -37.16
N SER A 87 16.40 44.42 -37.96
CA SER A 87 16.64 43.00 -38.21
C SER A 87 17.13 42.26 -36.95
N SER A 88 17.90 42.92 -36.09
CA SER A 88 18.29 42.37 -34.78
C SER A 88 17.06 42.16 -33.88
N ILE A 89 16.17 43.15 -33.80
CA ILE A 89 14.93 43.06 -33.02
C ILE A 89 14.05 41.91 -33.53
N ASP A 90 13.93 41.77 -34.85
CA ASP A 90 13.14 40.69 -35.47
C ASP A 90 13.65 39.30 -35.04
N LYS A 91 14.98 39.09 -35.04
CA LYS A 91 15.60 37.86 -34.54
C LYS A 91 15.36 37.60 -33.05
N HIS A 92 15.42 38.65 -32.23
CA HIS A 92 15.13 38.51 -30.79
C HIS A 92 13.65 38.20 -30.55
N LEU A 93 12.74 38.78 -31.32
CA LEU A 93 11.32 38.47 -31.27
C LEU A 93 11.02 37.04 -31.71
N GLU A 94 11.65 36.55 -32.78
CA GLU A 94 11.54 35.14 -33.20
C GLU A 94 12.07 34.20 -32.11
N SER A 95 13.22 34.52 -31.51
CA SER A 95 13.77 33.73 -30.41
C SER A 95 12.82 33.71 -29.21
N LEU A 96 12.30 34.86 -28.78
CA LEU A 96 11.34 34.96 -27.68
C LEU A 96 10.05 34.18 -27.98
N THR A 97 9.56 34.26 -29.22
CA THR A 97 8.38 33.53 -29.70
C THR A 97 8.62 32.01 -29.64
N SER A 98 9.85 31.56 -29.87
CA SER A 98 10.21 30.14 -29.77
C SER A 98 10.42 29.62 -28.33
N GLU A 99 10.81 30.50 -27.40
CA GLU A 99 11.11 30.12 -26.01
C GLU A 99 9.88 30.20 -25.08
N ILE A 100 8.92 31.10 -25.34
CA ILE A 100 7.67 31.21 -24.56
C ILE A 100 6.89 29.87 -24.48
N PRO A 101 6.74 29.10 -25.58
CA PRO A 101 6.07 27.80 -25.52
C PRO A 101 6.80 26.78 -24.65
N LYS A 102 8.14 26.78 -24.67
CA LYS A 102 8.96 25.88 -23.83
C LYS A 102 8.80 26.22 -22.35
N LEU A 103 8.83 27.52 -22.01
CA LEU A 103 8.58 27.98 -20.65
C LEU A 103 7.17 27.60 -20.20
N THR A 104 6.19 27.76 -21.09
CA THR A 104 4.79 27.39 -20.81
C THR A 104 4.66 25.89 -20.52
N SER A 105 5.32 25.03 -21.30
CA SER A 105 5.26 23.57 -21.07
C SER A 105 5.92 23.16 -19.75
N VAL A 106 7.07 23.76 -19.41
CA VAL A 106 7.74 23.52 -18.12
C VAL A 106 6.88 24.00 -16.96
N CYS A 107 6.20 25.15 -17.10
CA CYS A 107 5.24 25.61 -16.10
C CYS A 107 4.07 24.63 -15.92
N THR A 108 3.54 24.04 -17.00
CA THR A 108 2.46 23.05 -16.89
C THR A 108 2.92 21.76 -16.22
N GLU A 109 4.10 21.24 -16.57
CA GLU A 109 4.67 20.05 -15.89
C GLU A 109 4.97 20.33 -14.42
N PHE A 110 5.45 21.55 -14.11
CA PHE A 110 5.70 21.97 -12.73
C PHE A 110 4.40 22.03 -11.91
N ILE A 111 3.31 22.55 -12.48
CA ILE A 111 2.01 22.59 -11.81
C ILE A 111 1.51 21.17 -11.53
N GLU A 112 1.56 20.27 -12.52
CA GLU A 112 1.12 18.87 -12.36
C GLU A 112 1.96 18.13 -11.31
N SER A 113 3.29 18.27 -11.36
CA SER A 113 4.18 17.69 -10.36
C SER A 113 3.93 18.26 -8.95
N THR A 114 3.66 19.56 -8.86
CA THR A 114 3.33 20.22 -7.59
C THR A 114 2.01 19.71 -7.01
N GLU A 115 0.99 19.50 -7.84
CA GLU A 115 -0.29 18.91 -7.39
C GLU A 115 -0.08 17.51 -6.81
N GLN A 116 0.67 16.64 -7.49
CA GLN A 116 0.95 15.29 -6.98
C GLN A 116 1.72 15.33 -5.64
N ILE A 117 2.67 16.25 -5.49
CA ILE A 117 3.41 16.44 -4.25
C ILE A 117 2.47 16.97 -3.15
N LEU A 118 1.58 17.90 -3.49
CA LEU A 118 0.60 18.46 -2.56
C LEU A 118 -0.37 17.39 -2.06
N GLU A 119 -0.87 16.53 -2.94
CA GLU A 119 -1.74 15.40 -2.59
C GLU A 119 -1.03 14.41 -1.67
N LYS A 120 0.20 14.00 -2.02
CA LYS A 120 1.01 13.12 -1.17
C LYS A 120 1.28 13.76 0.19
N ARG A 121 1.58 15.06 0.24
CA ARG A 121 1.81 15.79 1.48
C ARG A 121 0.53 15.89 2.32
N LYS A 122 -0.62 16.14 1.70
CA LYS A 122 -1.93 16.16 2.37
C LYS A 122 -2.27 14.80 2.98
N MET A 123 -2.00 13.71 2.24
CA MET A 123 -2.16 12.35 2.74
C MET A 123 -1.24 12.08 3.93
N ASN A 124 0.06 12.40 3.82
CA ASN A 124 1.02 12.26 4.91
C ASN A 124 0.67 13.10 6.13
N GLN A 125 0.17 14.32 5.94
CA GLN A 125 -0.25 15.18 7.04
C GLN A 125 -1.50 14.64 7.74
N THR A 126 -2.43 14.04 7.00
CA THR A 126 -3.60 13.35 7.56
C THR A 126 -3.18 12.10 8.33
N LEU A 127 -2.25 11.32 7.80
CA LEU A 127 -1.66 10.18 8.50
C LEU A 127 -0.98 10.61 9.80
N LEU A 128 -0.19 11.69 9.75
CA LEU A 128 0.48 12.23 10.94
C LEU A 128 -0.52 12.78 11.97
N ALA A 129 -1.62 13.41 11.54
CA ALA A 129 -2.64 13.87 12.46
C ALA A 129 -3.36 12.70 13.17
N ASN A 130 -3.58 11.59 12.45
CA ASN A 130 -4.27 10.42 12.96
C ASN A 130 -3.33 9.31 13.48
N HIS A 131 -2.01 9.54 13.51
CA HIS A 131 -1.04 8.49 13.81
C HIS A 131 -1.23 7.87 15.20
N SER A 132 -1.64 8.66 16.18
CA SER A 132 -1.93 8.18 17.54
C SER A 132 -3.10 7.20 17.52
N THR A 133 -4.20 7.54 16.85
CA THR A 133 -5.36 6.65 16.73
C THR A 133 -5.05 5.36 15.96
N LEU A 134 -4.11 5.42 15.00
CA LEU A 134 -3.63 4.25 14.30
C LEU A 134 -2.80 3.36 15.21
N LEU A 135 -1.94 3.96 16.05
CA LEU A 135 -1.16 3.26 17.05
C LEU A 135 -2.08 2.56 18.06
N ASP A 136 -3.07 3.28 18.60
CA ASP A 136 -4.06 2.73 19.53
C ASP A 136 -4.79 1.52 18.93
N LEU A 137 -5.12 1.58 17.63
CA LEU A 137 -5.75 0.47 16.91
C LEU A 137 -4.81 -0.75 16.77
N LEU A 138 -3.51 -0.49 16.53
CA LEU A 138 -2.48 -1.52 16.43
C LEU A 138 -2.11 -2.12 17.80
N GLU A 139 -2.39 -1.42 18.89
CA GLU A 139 -2.16 -1.89 20.27
C GLU A 139 -3.30 -2.79 20.78
N ILE A 140 -4.46 -2.82 20.13
CA ILE A 140 -5.63 -3.62 20.55
C ILE A 140 -5.29 -5.10 20.79
N PRO A 141 -4.53 -5.81 19.94
CA PRO A 141 -4.16 -7.21 20.22
C PRO A 141 -3.38 -7.37 21.53
N GLN A 142 -2.45 -6.46 21.82
CA GLN A 142 -1.65 -6.50 23.05
C GLN A 142 -2.48 -6.16 24.28
N LEU A 143 -3.41 -5.20 24.15
CA LEU A 143 -4.37 -4.85 25.19
C LEU A 143 -5.31 -6.02 25.45
N MET A 144 -5.81 -6.66 24.40
CA MET A 144 -6.67 -7.83 24.46
C MET A 144 -5.98 -9.00 25.18
N ASP A 145 -4.75 -9.33 24.79
CA ASP A 145 -3.93 -10.35 25.46
C ASP A 145 -3.76 -10.04 26.95
N THR A 146 -3.62 -8.76 27.28
CA THR A 146 -3.50 -8.30 28.67
C THR A 146 -4.83 -8.42 29.42
N CYS A 147 -5.97 -8.01 28.83
CA CYS A 147 -7.30 -8.17 29.42
C CYS A 147 -7.62 -9.65 29.67
N VAL A 148 -7.33 -10.52 28.70
CA VAL A 148 -7.54 -11.96 28.81
C VAL A 148 -6.68 -12.56 29.92
N ARG A 149 -5.40 -12.20 29.97
CA ARG A 149 -4.45 -12.70 30.98
C ARG A 149 -4.78 -12.22 32.40
N ASN A 150 -5.32 -11.02 32.55
CA ASN A 150 -5.72 -10.46 33.84
C ASN A 150 -7.14 -10.87 34.26
N GLY A 151 -7.80 -11.77 33.52
CA GLY A 151 -9.16 -12.21 33.84
C GLY A 151 -10.28 -11.18 33.56
N ASN A 152 -9.95 -10.06 32.93
CA ASN A 152 -10.85 -8.97 32.55
C ASN A 152 -11.58 -9.27 31.23
N TYR A 153 -12.50 -10.24 31.26
CA TYR A 153 -13.25 -10.69 30.07
C TYR A 153 -14.29 -9.68 29.58
N ASP A 154 -14.78 -8.82 30.46
CA ASP A 154 -15.76 -7.79 30.09
C ASP A 154 -15.15 -6.79 29.11
N GLU A 155 -13.96 -6.28 29.44
CA GLU A 155 -13.20 -5.36 28.61
C GLU A 155 -12.70 -6.03 27.32
N ALA A 156 -12.32 -7.30 27.40
CA ALA A 156 -11.93 -8.09 26.22
C ALA A 156 -13.11 -8.24 25.23
N LEU A 157 -14.32 -8.51 25.72
CA LEU A 157 -15.51 -8.61 24.88
C LEU A 157 -15.92 -7.26 24.29
N ASP A 158 -15.72 -6.16 25.02
CA ASP A 158 -16.01 -4.82 24.51
C ASP A 158 -15.03 -4.42 23.40
N LEU A 159 -13.74 -4.76 23.55
CA LEU A 159 -12.73 -4.60 22.51
C LEU A 159 -13.05 -5.45 21.27
N GLU A 160 -13.54 -6.68 21.45
CA GLU A 160 -13.98 -7.55 20.33
C GLU A 160 -15.14 -6.92 19.56
N ALA A 161 -16.16 -6.44 20.27
CA ALA A 161 -17.30 -5.78 19.65
C ALA A 161 -16.85 -4.53 18.87
N PHE A 162 -15.87 -3.79 19.38
CA PHE A 162 -15.26 -2.65 18.70
C PHE A 162 -14.54 -3.07 17.41
N VAL A 163 -13.66 -4.07 17.45
CA VAL A 163 -12.93 -4.58 16.28
C VAL A 163 -13.88 -5.17 15.23
N CYS A 164 -14.89 -5.91 15.67
CA CYS A 164 -15.90 -6.50 14.79
C CYS A 164 -16.72 -5.41 14.08
N LYS A 165 -17.16 -4.38 14.82
CA LYS A 165 -17.81 -3.20 14.24
C LYS A 165 -16.90 -2.49 13.24
N LEU A 166 -15.63 -2.30 13.56
CA LEU A 166 -14.67 -1.65 12.67
C LEU A 166 -14.44 -2.46 11.38
N SER A 167 -14.38 -3.78 11.48
CA SER A 167 -14.25 -4.71 10.34
C SER A 167 -15.46 -4.62 9.40
N THR A 168 -16.68 -4.49 9.95
CA THR A 168 -17.89 -4.27 9.12
C THR A 168 -17.92 -2.90 8.46
N MET A 169 -17.38 -1.86 9.11
CA MET A 169 -17.32 -0.50 8.56
C MET A 169 -16.25 -0.35 7.46
N HIS A 170 -15.15 -1.11 7.56
CA HIS A 170 -14.00 -1.01 6.65
C HIS A 170 -13.56 -2.37 6.09
N PRO A 171 -14.40 -3.06 5.28
CA PRO A 171 -14.12 -4.41 4.80
C PRO A 171 -12.97 -4.48 3.77
N LYS A 172 -12.50 -3.35 3.23
CA LYS A 172 -11.43 -3.30 2.23
C LYS A 172 -10.03 -3.27 2.82
N LEU A 173 -9.89 -3.08 4.13
CA LEU A 173 -8.59 -2.92 4.79
C LEU A 173 -8.15 -4.27 5.41
N PRO A 174 -7.11 -4.94 4.86
CA PRO A 174 -6.69 -6.26 5.33
C PRO A 174 -6.17 -6.24 6.78
N VAL A 175 -5.61 -5.12 7.23
CA VAL A 175 -5.13 -4.95 8.61
C VAL A 175 -6.29 -5.09 9.62
N ILE A 176 -7.46 -4.54 9.31
CA ILE A 176 -8.64 -4.60 10.19
C ILE A 176 -9.26 -5.99 10.19
N GLN A 177 -9.22 -6.69 9.05
CA GLN A 177 -9.65 -8.09 8.99
C GLN A 177 -8.70 -9.02 9.76
N ALA A 178 -7.39 -8.78 9.69
CA ALA A 178 -6.41 -9.53 10.46
C ALA A 178 -6.62 -9.34 11.96
N LEU A 179 -6.84 -8.09 12.41
CA LEU A 179 -7.21 -7.75 13.80
C LEU A 179 -8.45 -8.52 14.29
N ALA A 180 -9.48 -8.68 13.44
CA ALA A 180 -10.70 -9.41 13.80
C ALA A 180 -10.51 -10.93 13.84
N ALA A 181 -9.63 -11.47 12.98
CA ALA A 181 -9.36 -12.90 12.88
C ALA A 181 -8.44 -13.42 13.99
N GLU A 182 -7.68 -12.53 14.63
CA GLU A 182 -6.70 -12.88 15.66
C GLU A 182 -7.34 -13.37 16.96
N LEU A 183 -8.66 -13.21 17.14
CA LEU A 183 -9.35 -13.63 18.37
C LEU A 183 -9.82 -15.10 18.31
N PRO A 184 -9.28 -16.00 19.15
CA PRO A 184 -9.79 -17.36 19.27
C PRO A 184 -11.25 -17.38 19.70
N GLU A 185 -12.14 -18.00 18.92
CA GLU A 185 -13.57 -18.13 19.27
C GLU A 185 -13.82 -18.75 20.67
N CYS A 186 -12.87 -19.52 21.18
CA CYS A 186 -12.90 -20.11 22.52
C CYS A 186 -12.87 -19.06 23.64
N LEU A 187 -12.10 -17.97 23.47
CA LEU A 187 -12.08 -16.86 24.43
C LEU A 187 -13.44 -16.18 24.53
N ARG A 188 -14.06 -15.96 23.36
CA ARG A 188 -15.38 -15.35 23.25
C ARG A 188 -16.44 -16.18 23.99
N ILE A 189 -16.47 -17.49 23.76
CA ILE A 189 -17.43 -18.40 24.42
C ILE A 189 -17.23 -18.39 25.94
N ILE A 190 -15.98 -18.46 26.42
CA ILE A 190 -15.69 -18.49 27.86
C ILE A 190 -16.01 -17.15 28.52
N GLY A 191 -15.74 -16.02 27.86
CA GLY A 191 -16.17 -14.70 28.33
C GLY A 191 -17.68 -14.60 28.50
N TYR A 192 -18.46 -15.09 27.53
CA TYR A 192 -19.92 -15.15 27.65
C TYR A 192 -20.39 -16.08 28.78
N LEU A 193 -19.76 -17.25 28.95
CA LEU A 193 -20.11 -18.17 30.03
C LEU A 193 -19.82 -17.59 31.41
N ARG A 194 -18.70 -16.86 31.57
CA ARG A 194 -18.39 -16.09 32.80
C ARG A 194 -19.44 -15.00 33.07
N ARG A 195 -19.86 -14.24 32.05
CA ARG A 195 -20.91 -13.21 32.16
C ARG A 195 -22.28 -13.77 32.57
N ILE A 196 -22.65 -14.92 32.03
CA ILE A 196 -23.92 -15.58 32.34
C ILE A 196 -23.94 -16.08 33.80
N GLY A 197 -22.77 -16.34 34.39
CA GLY A 197 -22.63 -16.65 35.82
C GLY A 197 -23.28 -17.97 36.27
N VAL A 198 -23.68 -18.82 35.32
CA VAL A 198 -24.34 -20.11 35.59
C VAL A 198 -23.33 -21.20 35.95
N PHE A 199 -22.09 -21.10 35.46
CA PHE A 199 -21.03 -22.07 35.72
C PHE A 199 -20.02 -21.49 36.70
N SER A 200 -19.61 -22.32 37.67
CA SER A 200 -18.42 -22.02 38.48
C SER A 200 -17.15 -22.06 37.62
N GLU A 201 -16.09 -21.42 38.10
CA GLU A 201 -14.83 -21.38 37.35
C GLU A 201 -14.24 -22.78 37.11
N TYR A 202 -14.37 -23.66 38.10
CA TYR A 202 -14.00 -25.08 37.97
C TYR A 202 -14.81 -25.79 36.87
N GLU A 203 -16.12 -25.58 36.81
CA GLU A 203 -16.97 -26.17 35.77
C GLU A 203 -16.63 -25.65 34.37
N MET A 204 -16.29 -24.37 34.23
CA MET A 204 -15.84 -23.80 32.95
C MET A 204 -14.51 -24.39 32.50
N ARG A 205 -13.53 -24.49 33.40
CA ARG A 205 -12.23 -25.15 33.15
C ARG A 205 -12.43 -26.61 32.71
N LEU A 206 -13.28 -27.35 33.41
CA LEU A 206 -13.58 -28.75 33.09
C LEU A 206 -14.30 -28.87 31.74
N GLN A 207 -15.29 -28.03 31.47
CA GLN A 207 -16.04 -28.06 30.22
C GLN A 207 -15.15 -27.71 29.03
N PHE A 208 -14.22 -26.75 29.17
CA PHE A 208 -13.22 -26.45 28.15
C PHE A 208 -12.37 -27.70 27.81
N LEU A 209 -11.81 -28.36 28.83
CA LEU A 209 -10.98 -29.54 28.62
C LEU A 209 -11.76 -30.70 27.99
N ARG A 210 -13.02 -30.92 28.41
CA ARG A 210 -13.91 -31.93 27.82
C ARG A 210 -14.22 -31.66 26.35
N CYS A 211 -14.53 -30.42 26.00
CA CYS A 211 -14.77 -30.04 24.61
C CYS A 211 -13.52 -30.26 23.75
N ARG A 212 -12.33 -29.91 24.27
CA ARG A 212 -11.06 -30.12 23.57
C ARG A 212 -10.68 -31.59 23.44
N GLU A 213 -10.97 -32.39 24.46
CA GLU A 213 -10.79 -33.85 24.42
C GLU A 213 -11.72 -34.53 23.40
N ALA A 214 -13.00 -34.14 23.37
CA ALA A 214 -13.94 -34.65 22.37
C ALA A 214 -13.53 -34.27 20.95
N TRP A 215 -13.06 -33.03 20.75
CA TRP A 215 -12.54 -32.57 19.47
C TRP A 215 -11.28 -33.35 19.05
N LEU A 216 -10.33 -33.56 19.96
CA LEU A 216 -9.12 -34.36 19.68
C LEU A 216 -9.48 -35.80 19.34
N THR A 217 -10.45 -36.39 20.05
CA THR A 217 -10.94 -37.75 19.77
C THR A 217 -11.51 -37.83 18.35
N GLY A 218 -12.29 -36.83 17.93
CA GLY A 218 -12.81 -36.76 16.56
C GLY A 218 -11.71 -36.72 15.49
N ILE A 219 -10.62 -35.96 15.73
CA ILE A 219 -9.47 -35.94 14.81
C ILE A 219 -8.80 -37.33 14.72
N LEU A 220 -8.70 -38.03 15.84
CA LEU A 220 -8.11 -39.37 15.88
C LEU A 220 -8.99 -40.41 15.20
N ASP A 221 -10.32 -40.25 15.27
CA ASP A 221 -11.29 -41.13 14.58
C ASP A 221 -11.21 -41.00 13.05
N ASP A 222 -10.83 -39.82 12.54
CA ASP A 222 -10.66 -39.56 11.11
C ASP A 222 -9.37 -40.18 10.52
N LEU A 223 -8.43 -40.64 11.36
CA LEU A 223 -7.19 -41.25 10.90
C LEU A 223 -7.43 -42.63 10.27
N ASP A 224 -6.71 -42.94 9.19
CA ASP A 224 -6.82 -44.25 8.54
C ASP A 224 -6.29 -45.38 9.45
N GLN A 225 -7.20 -46.24 9.91
CA GLN A 225 -6.91 -47.37 10.80
C GLN A 225 -6.46 -48.63 10.05
N ARG A 226 -6.44 -48.61 8.71
CA ARG A 226 -6.07 -49.80 7.89
C ARG A 226 -4.60 -50.17 8.04
N ASN A 227 -3.73 -49.18 8.23
CA ASN A 227 -2.31 -49.38 8.49
C ASN A 227 -1.96 -48.91 9.89
N ALA A 228 -1.58 -49.85 10.76
CA ALA A 228 -1.21 -49.57 12.14
C ALA A 228 -0.04 -48.58 12.27
N TYR A 229 0.90 -48.55 11.32
CA TYR A 229 2.02 -47.60 11.34
C TYR A 229 1.57 -46.18 11.00
N ASP A 230 0.78 -46.01 9.94
CA ASP A 230 0.29 -44.70 9.52
C ASP A 230 -0.67 -44.11 10.57
N TYR A 231 -1.52 -44.96 11.17
CA TYR A 231 -2.36 -44.59 12.30
C TYR A 231 -1.53 -44.11 13.50
N LEU A 232 -0.52 -44.88 13.93
CA LEU A 232 0.33 -44.50 15.06
C LEU A 232 1.12 -43.21 14.79
N LYS A 233 1.65 -43.05 13.58
CA LYS A 233 2.37 -41.84 13.15
C LYS A 233 1.43 -40.62 13.13
N GLY A 234 0.22 -40.77 12.59
CA GLY A 234 -0.82 -39.75 12.60
C GLY A 234 -1.23 -39.35 14.01
N MET A 235 -1.48 -40.34 14.88
CA MET A 235 -1.86 -40.14 16.28
C MET A 235 -0.80 -39.36 17.06
N VAL A 236 0.47 -39.76 16.97
CA VAL A 236 1.59 -39.07 17.65
C VAL A 236 1.74 -37.64 17.15
N ASN A 237 1.60 -37.41 15.84
CA ASN A 237 1.64 -36.07 15.26
C ASN A 237 0.49 -35.19 15.73
N CYS A 238 -0.76 -35.70 15.70
CA CYS A 238 -1.94 -34.96 16.15
C CYS A 238 -1.81 -34.58 17.62
N GLN A 239 -1.39 -35.52 18.47
CA GLN A 239 -1.20 -35.26 19.89
C GLN A 239 -0.11 -34.22 20.14
N ARG A 240 1.02 -34.31 19.42
CA ARG A 240 2.11 -33.33 19.51
C ARG A 240 1.64 -31.93 19.13
N MET A 241 0.87 -31.81 18.05
CA MET A 241 0.36 -30.52 17.58
C MET A 241 -0.68 -29.96 18.56
N HIS A 242 -1.64 -30.77 18.99
CA HIS A 242 -2.85 -30.26 19.63
C HIS A 242 -2.79 -30.23 21.16
N LEU A 243 -2.04 -31.14 21.82
CA LEU A 243 -1.94 -31.14 23.28
C LEU A 243 -1.26 -29.87 23.80
N PHE A 244 -0.21 -29.42 23.11
CA PHE A 244 0.49 -28.18 23.44
C PHE A 244 -0.40 -26.95 23.27
N ASP A 245 -1.14 -26.88 22.16
CA ASP A 245 -2.08 -25.79 21.89
C ASP A 245 -3.18 -25.71 22.95
N VAL A 246 -3.76 -26.85 23.35
CA VAL A 246 -4.80 -26.90 24.40
C VAL A 246 -4.26 -26.46 25.75
N VAL A 247 -3.04 -26.88 26.12
CA VAL A 247 -2.38 -26.46 27.37
C VAL A 247 -2.11 -24.96 27.37
N ASN A 248 -1.60 -24.41 26.27
CA ASN A 248 -1.33 -22.97 26.16
C ASN A 248 -2.61 -22.15 26.19
N GLN A 249 -3.65 -22.58 25.47
CA GLN A 249 -4.96 -21.93 25.52
C GLN A 249 -5.56 -21.99 26.93
N TYR A 250 -5.52 -23.14 27.59
CA TYR A 250 -6.00 -23.27 28.96
C TYR A 250 -5.29 -22.28 29.88
N ARG A 251 -3.97 -22.17 29.80
CA ARG A 251 -3.21 -21.20 30.60
C ARG A 251 -3.53 -19.76 30.24
N ALA A 252 -3.66 -19.43 28.96
CA ALA A 252 -4.06 -18.09 28.54
C ALA A 252 -5.44 -17.69 29.07
N ILE A 253 -6.37 -18.65 29.25
CA ILE A 253 -7.76 -18.38 29.63
C ILE A 253 -8.02 -18.55 31.14
N PHE A 254 -7.23 -19.37 31.83
CA PHE A 254 -7.54 -19.79 33.20
C PHE A 254 -6.35 -19.74 34.16
N ALA A 255 -5.12 -19.54 33.68
CA ALA A 255 -3.98 -19.27 34.56
C ALA A 255 -3.98 -17.77 34.86
N ASP A 256 -4.58 -17.47 36.00
CA ASP A 256 -4.77 -16.13 36.50
C ASP A 256 -3.51 -15.60 37.19
N ASP A 257 -3.54 -14.29 37.34
CA ASP A 257 -2.66 -13.35 37.98
C ASP A 257 -1.58 -13.87 38.94
N THR A 258 -0.46 -13.15 38.87
CA THR A 258 0.65 -13.01 39.82
C THR A 258 0.25 -12.74 41.29
N SER A 259 -1.02 -12.87 41.68
CA SER A 259 -1.50 -12.82 43.05
C SER A 259 -1.70 -14.25 43.54
N GLY A 260 -0.84 -14.71 44.46
CA GLY A 260 -0.87 -16.07 45.02
C GLY A 260 -2.10 -16.36 45.90
N SER A 261 -3.31 -16.22 45.36
CA SER A 261 -4.57 -16.55 46.00
C SER A 261 -4.93 -18.03 45.72
N GLU A 262 -5.49 -18.71 46.73
CA GLU A 262 -5.83 -20.14 46.66
C GLU A 262 -6.94 -20.48 45.64
N GLU A 263 -7.66 -19.48 45.12
CA GLU A 263 -8.73 -19.63 44.12
C GLU A 263 -8.20 -19.92 42.71
N ASN A 264 -6.94 -19.59 42.43
CA ASN A 264 -6.26 -19.83 41.14
C ASN A 264 -5.60 -21.20 41.02
N TYR A 265 -5.62 -21.97 42.10
CA TYR A 265 -5.14 -23.34 42.06
C TYR A 265 -6.15 -24.19 41.30
N ASP A 266 -5.78 -24.62 40.08
CA ASP A 266 -6.61 -25.49 39.25
C ASP A 266 -6.83 -26.89 39.86
N GLY A 267 -6.38 -27.15 41.08
CA GLY A 267 -6.51 -28.45 41.73
C GLY A 267 -5.64 -29.53 41.09
N GLY A 268 -4.71 -29.16 40.21
CA GLY A 268 -4.05 -30.09 39.32
C GLY A 268 -4.96 -30.63 38.21
N LEU A 269 -6.06 -29.95 37.89
CA LEU A 269 -7.00 -30.37 36.83
C LEU A 269 -6.32 -30.47 35.47
N LEU A 270 -5.53 -29.45 35.08
CA LEU A 270 -4.79 -29.47 33.81
C LEU A 270 -3.76 -30.61 33.81
N PHE A 271 -3.06 -30.80 34.94
CA PHE A 271 -2.11 -31.90 35.11
C PHE A 271 -2.79 -33.26 34.97
N SER A 272 -3.91 -33.47 35.67
CA SER A 272 -4.68 -34.72 35.65
C SER A 272 -5.22 -35.01 34.25
N TRP A 273 -5.70 -33.99 33.54
CA TRP A 273 -6.16 -34.12 32.17
C TRP A 273 -5.02 -34.46 31.21
N ALA A 274 -3.90 -33.72 31.26
CA ALA A 274 -2.73 -33.99 30.41
C ALA A 274 -2.15 -35.38 30.68
N MET A 275 -2.10 -35.79 31.95
CA MET A 275 -1.70 -37.12 32.38
C MET A 275 -2.65 -38.20 31.85
N HIS A 276 -3.96 -37.96 31.88
CA HIS A 276 -4.95 -38.87 31.31
C HIS A 276 -4.72 -39.07 29.81
N GLN A 277 -4.52 -37.98 29.06
CA GLN A 277 -4.22 -38.04 27.62
C GLN A 277 -2.97 -38.89 27.39
N ILE A 278 -1.83 -38.50 27.96
CA ILE A 278 -0.55 -39.20 27.78
C ILE A 278 -0.68 -40.67 28.14
N THR A 279 -1.33 -41.00 29.25
CA THR A 279 -1.54 -42.39 29.67
C THR A 279 -2.41 -43.18 28.69
N SER A 280 -3.47 -42.56 28.14
CA SER A 280 -4.32 -43.18 27.11
C SER A 280 -3.51 -43.52 25.85
N HIS A 281 -2.67 -42.58 25.39
CA HIS A 281 -1.81 -42.78 24.23
C HIS A 281 -0.75 -43.86 24.45
N LEU A 282 -0.11 -43.87 25.63
CA LEU A 282 0.83 -44.92 26.00
C LEU A 282 0.16 -46.30 26.03
N ARG A 283 -1.11 -46.37 26.46
CA ARG A 283 -1.90 -47.61 26.43
C ARG A 283 -2.17 -48.08 25.00
N ILE A 284 -2.57 -47.19 24.10
CA ILE A 284 -2.79 -47.52 22.67
C ILE A 284 -1.48 -48.00 22.03
N LEU A 285 -0.38 -47.29 22.27
CA LEU A 285 0.94 -47.67 21.79
C LEU A 285 1.35 -49.05 22.32
N LYS A 286 1.16 -49.34 23.62
CA LYS A 286 1.44 -50.66 24.22
C LYS A 286 0.59 -51.77 23.59
N ILE A 287 -0.68 -51.51 23.29
CA ILE A 287 -1.57 -52.48 22.60
C ILE A 287 -1.08 -52.74 21.18
N CYS A 288 -0.76 -51.71 20.39
CA CYS A 288 -0.26 -51.87 19.03
C CYS A 288 1.09 -52.61 18.98
N LEU A 289 2.00 -52.31 19.91
CA LEU A 289 3.29 -53.01 20.04
C LEU A 289 3.11 -54.47 20.48
N ARG A 290 2.15 -54.77 21.36
CA ARG A 290 1.86 -56.14 21.79
C ARG A 290 1.20 -56.98 20.70
N LEU A 291 0.31 -56.38 19.90
CA LEU A 291 -0.27 -57.02 18.72
C LEU A 291 0.81 -57.39 17.69
N ARG A 292 1.85 -56.55 17.54
CA ARG A 292 3.04 -56.89 16.74
C ARG A 292 3.78 -58.13 17.27
N LYS A 293 4.11 -58.17 18.58
CA LYS A 293 4.80 -59.32 19.20
C LYS A 293 4.04 -60.65 19.00
N LEU A 294 2.70 -60.62 18.91
CA LEU A 294 1.87 -61.81 18.67
C LEU A 294 1.89 -62.28 17.20
N VAL A 295 1.94 -61.35 16.24
CA VAL A 295 2.04 -61.68 14.80
C VAL A 295 3.39 -62.34 14.48
N ASP A 296 4.48 -61.93 15.14
CA ASP A 296 5.81 -62.53 14.95
C ASP A 296 5.88 -64.01 15.38
N THR A 297 4.96 -64.47 16.24
CA THR A 297 4.94 -65.87 16.73
C THR A 297 4.14 -66.83 15.86
N ASN A 298 3.23 -66.33 15.02
CA ASN A 298 2.33 -67.16 14.21
C ASN A 298 2.45 -66.79 12.72
N THR A 299 3.47 -67.36 12.07
CA THR A 299 3.54 -67.67 10.63
C THR A 299 3.50 -66.53 9.59
N GLU A 300 4.53 -66.59 8.72
CA GLU A 300 4.64 -65.99 7.38
C GLU A 300 4.47 -64.46 7.25
N LYS A 301 5.63 -63.83 7.02
CA LYS A 301 5.88 -62.47 6.52
C LYS A 301 4.70 -61.88 5.74
N THR A 302 3.79 -61.26 6.48
CA THR A 302 2.76 -60.39 5.90
C THR A 302 3.45 -59.08 5.56
N LEU A 303 3.26 -58.57 4.33
CA LEU A 303 3.91 -57.37 3.75
C LEU A 303 3.94 -56.12 4.66
N ILE A 304 3.07 -56.06 5.66
CA ILE A 304 3.02 -55.02 6.70
C ILE A 304 4.28 -55.07 7.59
N VAL A 305 4.76 -56.27 7.92
CA VAL A 305 5.99 -56.50 8.70
C VAL A 305 7.22 -56.10 7.87
N GLN A 306 7.22 -56.36 6.57
CA GLN A 306 8.38 -56.06 5.70
C GLN A 306 8.62 -54.55 5.50
N HIS A 307 7.56 -53.72 5.50
CA HIS A 307 7.70 -52.26 5.45
C HIS A 307 8.20 -51.66 6.78
N LEU A 308 8.02 -52.39 7.89
CA LEU A 308 8.45 -52.02 9.25
C LEU A 308 9.75 -52.71 9.69
N GLU A 309 10.19 -53.76 8.98
CA GLU A 309 11.42 -54.55 9.19
C GLU A 309 12.68 -53.84 8.72
N SER A 310 12.57 -52.69 8.07
CA SER A 310 13.72 -51.79 7.94
C SER A 310 14.08 -51.35 9.36
N ASN A 311 15.05 -52.00 10.01
CA ASN A 311 15.47 -51.72 11.40
C ASN A 311 15.80 -50.22 11.64
N GLU A 312 16.09 -49.47 10.57
CA GLU A 312 16.20 -48.01 10.58
C GLU A 312 14.87 -47.29 10.85
N SER A 313 13.73 -47.79 10.35
CA SER A 313 12.39 -47.22 10.56
C SER A 313 11.87 -47.39 12.00
N MET A 314 12.32 -48.44 12.71
CA MET A 314 11.89 -48.77 14.07
C MET A 314 12.72 -48.06 15.14
N THR A 315 14.03 -47.93 14.95
CA THR A 315 14.86 -47.04 15.77
C THR A 315 14.48 -45.59 15.55
N THR A 316 14.19 -45.17 14.31
CA THR A 316 13.62 -43.84 14.05
C THR A 316 12.20 -43.69 14.58
N PHE A 317 11.35 -44.72 14.60
CA PHE A 317 10.01 -44.62 15.20
C PHE A 317 10.06 -44.59 16.73
N SER A 318 10.89 -45.41 17.36
CA SER A 318 11.17 -45.35 18.80
C SER A 318 11.79 -44.01 19.18
N SER A 319 12.80 -43.54 18.43
CA SER A 319 13.39 -42.20 18.60
C SER A 319 12.35 -41.13 18.33
N PHE A 320 11.46 -41.28 17.34
CA PHE A 320 10.41 -40.32 17.03
C PHE A 320 9.35 -40.25 18.13
N VAL A 321 8.97 -41.38 18.73
CA VAL A 321 8.03 -41.43 19.87
C VAL A 321 8.69 -40.88 21.13
N LEU A 322 9.95 -41.26 21.41
CA LEU A 322 10.74 -40.69 22.51
C LEU A 322 10.96 -39.18 22.30
N ASP A 323 11.41 -38.75 21.13
CA ASP A 323 11.57 -37.36 20.72
C ASP A 323 10.25 -36.62 20.55
N SER A 324 9.09 -37.30 20.47
CA SER A 324 7.74 -36.69 20.46
C SER A 324 7.11 -36.58 21.85
N ILE A 325 7.61 -37.32 22.84
CA ILE A 325 7.06 -37.31 24.21
C ILE A 325 8.05 -36.64 25.20
N VAL A 326 9.37 -36.73 24.98
CA VAL A 326 10.43 -36.31 25.91
C VAL A 326 10.85 -34.82 25.78
N PRO A 327 10.89 -34.20 24.58
CA PRO A 327 11.31 -32.80 24.41
C PRO A 327 10.19 -31.73 24.31
N TRP A 328 8.90 -32.09 24.27
CA TRP A 328 7.85 -31.15 23.84
C TRP A 328 7.33 -30.27 24.96
N GLY A 329 8.08 -29.23 25.35
CA GLY A 329 7.58 -27.98 25.95
C GLY A 329 6.85 -28.05 27.29
N LEU A 330 6.30 -29.21 27.67
CA LEU A 330 5.53 -29.48 28.87
C LEU A 330 6.42 -29.31 30.10
N VAL A 331 7.70 -29.67 30.02
CA VAL A 331 8.69 -29.37 31.06
C VAL A 331 8.90 -27.86 31.23
N GLY A 332 8.88 -27.09 30.13
CA GLY A 332 8.88 -25.62 30.18
C GLY A 332 7.58 -25.01 30.72
N VAL A 333 6.50 -25.82 30.72
CA VAL A 333 5.17 -25.50 31.23
C VAL A 333 4.91 -26.20 32.60
N GLY A 334 5.95 -26.79 33.22
CA GLY A 334 5.91 -27.38 34.56
C GLY A 334 5.34 -28.81 34.68
N LEU A 335 5.10 -29.50 33.56
CA LEU A 335 4.55 -30.84 33.48
C LEU A 335 5.65 -31.83 33.01
N ASP A 336 6.22 -32.61 33.93
CA ASP A 336 7.25 -33.63 33.62
C ASP A 336 6.65 -35.04 33.65
N PHE A 337 6.68 -35.71 32.51
CA PHE A 337 6.15 -37.08 32.32
C PHE A 337 7.25 -38.09 31.95
N ARG A 338 8.54 -37.71 32.05
CA ARG A 338 9.69 -38.55 31.65
C ARG A 338 9.74 -39.90 32.35
N GLY A 339 9.23 -40.00 33.58
CA GLY A 339 9.20 -41.24 34.37
C GLY A 339 8.28 -42.34 33.84
N LEU A 340 7.38 -42.04 32.89
CA LEU A 340 6.41 -43.01 32.39
C LEU A 340 6.92 -43.83 31.19
N LEU A 341 7.90 -43.32 30.46
CA LEU A 341 8.41 -43.93 29.22
C LEU A 341 9.23 -45.21 29.41
N PRO A 342 10.11 -45.35 30.43
CA PRO A 342 10.92 -46.56 30.58
C PRO A 342 10.08 -47.84 30.70
N SER A 343 8.93 -47.75 31.35
CA SER A 343 8.01 -48.87 31.56
C SER A 343 7.35 -49.44 30.29
N LEU A 344 7.46 -48.76 29.14
CA LEU A 344 6.94 -49.27 27.86
C LEU A 344 7.92 -50.16 27.10
N PHE A 345 9.22 -50.01 27.34
CA PHE A 345 10.28 -50.67 26.57
C PHE A 345 10.99 -51.79 27.35
N GLU A 346 10.76 -51.89 28.66
CA GLU A 346 11.36 -52.90 29.54
C GLU A 346 10.55 -54.23 29.66
N GLU A 347 9.37 -54.34 29.04
CA GLU A 347 8.52 -55.57 28.95
C GLU A 347 8.23 -56.00 27.50
#